data_AF-A0A9D4L8W2-F1
#
_entry.id   AF-A0A9D4L8W2-F1
#
_cell.length_a   1.000
_cell.length_b   1.000
_cell.length_c   1.000
_cell.angle_alpha   90.00
_cell.angle_beta   90.00
_cell.angle_gamma   90.00
#
_symmetry.space_group_name_H-M   'P 1'
#
loop_
_entity.id
_entity.type
_entity.pdbx_description
1 polymer ?
#
loop_
_entity_poly.entity_id
_entity_poly.type
_entity_poly.pdbx_seq_one_letter_code
_entity_poly.pdbx_strand_id
1 'polypeptide(L)'
;MLVTNWLEGTIGSGVPNDDYDVRVIRNAVDDSVRDLTISVKDESTSGLEEVQRVYDHLLVLCVPGHLRTVVSHRRWLENCFQLCVKIGVKLSDNMKYRILRHDLSKFSPMEALGYAVMFGDGSVGFRKLETLEEQTEWDLALKHHYAHNCHHPEYFRQDPQGGIVQDSRESMESDSDGSLCLDDSILDMMAARGERELKHDNVISIQKLLDMPAQYLRRYTDADRKYVTHTMAAWSENARNFLSVEGNEHLLDGLFDGRLVVY
;
A
#
# COMPACT_ATOMS: atom_id res chain seq x y z
N MET A 1 11.87 12.48 11.75
CA MET A 1 11.35 13.14 12.97
C MET A 1 9.83 12.93 13.12
N LEU A 2 8.99 13.31 12.16
CA LEU A 2 7.52 13.15 12.29
C LEU A 2 7.05 11.71 12.52
N VAL A 3 7.47 10.77 11.68
CA VAL A 3 7.09 9.36 11.84
C VAL A 3 7.61 8.81 13.16
N THR A 4 8.82 9.20 13.59
CA THR A 4 9.39 8.86 14.89
C THR A 4 8.49 9.34 16.03
N ASN A 5 8.12 10.63 16.04
CA ASN A 5 7.27 11.23 17.06
C ASN A 5 5.85 10.60 17.07
N TRP A 6 5.31 10.24 15.90
CA TRP A 6 4.05 9.50 15.82
C TRP A 6 4.20 8.09 16.39
N LEU A 7 5.25 7.34 16.05
CA LEU A 7 5.53 6.02 16.61
C LEU A 7 5.77 6.03 18.12
N GLU A 8 6.22 7.14 18.68
CA GLU A 8 6.39 7.34 20.12
C GLU A 8 5.09 7.79 20.82
N GLY A 9 4.01 8.01 20.06
CA GLY A 9 2.74 8.48 20.59
C GLY A 9 2.77 9.93 21.09
N THR A 10 3.81 10.70 20.74
CA THR A 10 3.92 12.11 21.15
C THR A 10 3.06 13.03 20.28
N ILE A 11 2.61 12.55 19.11
CA ILE A 11 1.68 13.26 18.23
C ILE A 11 0.60 12.35 17.64
N GLY A 12 -0.59 12.91 17.46
CA GLY A 12 -1.72 12.21 16.86
C GLY A 12 -2.23 11.04 17.71
N SER A 13 -2.96 10.14 17.09
CA SER A 13 -3.50 8.93 17.72
C SER A 13 -3.44 7.73 16.76
N GLY A 14 -3.64 6.52 17.28
CA GLY A 14 -3.67 5.28 16.48
C GLY A 14 -2.30 4.83 15.98
N VAL A 15 -1.28 5.00 16.81
CA VAL A 15 0.03 4.36 16.66
C VAL A 15 -0.16 2.83 16.58
N PRO A 16 0.63 2.10 15.77
CA PRO A 16 0.59 0.64 15.78
C PRO A 16 0.88 0.13 17.19
N ASN A 17 0.04 -0.79 17.66
CA ASN A 17 0.22 -1.42 18.98
C ASN A 17 1.12 -2.67 18.91
N ASP A 18 1.48 -3.10 17.70
CA ASP A 18 2.30 -4.27 17.46
C ASP A 18 3.78 -3.90 17.29
N ASP A 19 4.66 -4.57 18.05
CA ASP A 19 6.10 -4.31 18.05
C ASP A 19 6.77 -4.62 16.72
N TYR A 20 6.23 -5.56 15.94
CA TYR A 20 6.74 -5.88 14.62
C TYR A 20 6.47 -4.72 13.65
N ASP A 21 5.25 -4.18 13.63
CA ASP A 21 4.89 -3.03 12.80
C ASP A 21 5.77 -1.81 13.12
N VAL A 22 5.92 -1.47 14.40
CA VAL A 22 6.76 -0.35 14.84
C VAL A 22 8.21 -0.53 14.36
N ARG A 23 8.76 -1.73 14.51
CA ARG A 23 10.14 -2.02 14.09
C ARG A 23 10.31 -1.93 12.57
N VAL A 24 9.38 -2.48 11.80
CA VAL A 24 9.44 -2.45 10.34
C VAL A 24 9.35 -1.02 9.83
N ILE A 25 8.45 -0.20 10.39
CA ILE A 25 8.31 1.20 10.02
C ILE A 25 9.58 1.98 10.37
N ARG A 26 10.16 1.77 11.57
CA ARG A 26 11.43 2.42 11.96
C ARG A 26 12.55 2.09 11.00
N ASN A 27 12.73 0.81 10.66
CA ASN A 27 13.78 0.39 9.72
C ASN A 27 13.59 1.05 8.34
N ALA A 28 12.35 1.09 7.83
CA ALA A 28 12.06 1.73 6.56
C ALA A 28 12.34 3.24 6.56
N VAL A 29 12.00 3.92 7.66
CA VAL A 29 12.29 5.35 7.85
C VAL A 29 13.79 5.58 7.95
N ASP A 30 14.51 4.78 8.72
CA ASP A 30 15.96 4.91 8.90
C ASP A 30 16.72 4.67 7.59
N ASP A 31 16.30 3.68 6.79
CA ASP A 31 16.86 3.44 5.46
C ASP A 31 16.59 4.63 4.53
N SER A 32 15.38 5.19 4.55
CA SER A 32 15.01 6.37 3.75
C SER A 32 15.74 7.64 4.20
N VAL A 33 15.99 7.81 5.50
CA VAL A 33 16.72 8.95 6.06
C VAL A 33 18.21 8.87 5.73
N ARG A 34 18.80 7.67 5.69
CA ARG A 34 20.20 7.49 5.28
C ARG A 34 20.45 7.98 3.85
N ASP A 35 19.50 7.80 2.95
CA ASP A 35 19.59 8.30 1.58
C ASP A 35 19.50 9.83 1.50
N LEU A 36 18.71 10.47 2.38
CA LEU A 36 18.55 11.93 2.46
C LEU A 36 19.72 12.64 3.17
N THR A 37 20.31 12.01 4.19
CA THR A 37 21.34 12.64 5.05
C THR A 37 22.68 12.86 4.33
N ILE A 38 22.90 12.21 3.19
CA ILE A 38 24.06 12.45 2.33
C ILE A 38 23.98 13.83 1.65
N SER A 39 22.79 14.42 1.54
CA SER A 39 22.53 15.62 0.74
C SER A 39 22.56 16.95 1.52
N VAL A 40 22.33 16.93 2.84
CA VAL A 40 22.08 18.16 3.60
C VAL A 40 23.08 18.31 4.75
N LYS A 41 24.24 18.89 4.44
CA LYS A 41 25.23 19.36 5.42
C LYS A 41 25.33 20.88 5.39
N ASP A 42 24.28 21.55 5.81
CA ASP A 42 24.41 22.83 6.49
C ASP A 42 23.05 23.14 7.13
N GLU A 43 23.03 23.58 8.39
CA GLU A 43 22.37 24.83 8.75
C GLU A 43 22.23 25.08 10.26
N SER A 44 22.18 26.38 10.52
CA SER A 44 22.20 27.11 11.78
C SER A 44 20.87 27.15 12.53
N THR A 45 20.89 27.78 13.71
CA THR A 45 19.78 27.94 14.67
C THR A 45 18.50 28.61 14.15
N SER A 46 18.47 29.27 12.97
CA SER A 46 17.20 29.75 12.37
C SER A 46 16.32 28.61 11.85
N GLY A 47 16.93 27.46 11.54
CA GLY A 47 16.20 26.29 11.06
C GLY A 47 15.29 25.66 12.12
N LEU A 48 15.53 25.87 13.42
CA LEU A 48 14.71 25.26 14.48
C LEU A 48 13.30 25.86 14.57
N GLU A 49 13.13 27.17 14.42
CA GLU A 49 11.81 27.82 14.41
C GLU A 49 11.05 27.57 13.10
N GLU A 50 11.76 27.35 12.01
CA GLU A 50 11.19 26.94 10.73
C GLU A 50 10.74 25.46 10.78
N VAL A 51 11.56 24.58 11.33
CA VAL A 51 11.25 23.16 11.58
C VAL A 51 10.01 23.02 12.47
N GLN A 52 9.87 23.83 13.52
CA GLN A 52 8.69 23.79 14.38
C GLN A 52 7.42 24.29 13.65
N ARG A 53 7.51 25.34 12.83
CA ARG A 53 6.37 25.82 12.02
C ARG A 53 5.94 24.82 10.96
N VAL A 54 6.91 24.20 10.28
CA VAL A 54 6.70 23.09 9.34
C VAL A 54 6.04 21.92 10.08
N TYR A 55 6.50 21.60 11.29
CA TYR A 55 5.92 20.54 12.13
C TYR A 55 4.45 20.81 12.51
N ASP A 56 4.13 22.03 12.95
CA ASP A 56 2.76 22.42 13.30
C ASP A 56 1.84 22.38 12.07
N HIS A 57 2.35 22.78 10.90
CA HIS A 57 1.61 22.70 9.64
C HIS A 57 1.38 21.24 9.20
N LEU A 58 2.35 20.35 9.42
CA LEU A 58 2.25 18.93 9.08
C LEU A 58 1.23 18.18 9.97
N LEU A 59 1.04 18.63 11.22
CA LEU A 59 -0.05 18.13 12.07
C LEU A 59 -1.42 18.61 11.59
N VAL A 60 -1.52 19.84 11.07
CA VAL A 60 -2.73 20.36 10.42
C VAL A 60 -3.06 19.57 9.14
N LEU A 61 -2.04 19.12 8.41
CA LEU A 61 -2.20 18.28 7.22
C LEU A 61 -2.64 16.83 7.53
N CYS A 62 -2.89 16.50 8.79
CA CYS A 62 -3.41 15.20 9.22
C CYS A 62 -2.53 13.99 8.82
N VAL A 63 -1.21 14.15 8.82
CA VAL A 63 -0.23 13.07 8.62
C VAL A 63 -0.53 11.81 9.45
N PRO A 64 -0.92 11.90 10.74
CA PRO A 64 -1.30 10.70 11.50
C PRO A 64 -2.48 9.92 10.88
N GLY A 65 -3.41 10.61 10.22
CA GLY A 65 -4.52 9.99 9.50
C GLY A 65 -4.04 9.13 8.33
N HIS A 66 -3.15 9.69 7.50
CA HIS A 66 -2.50 8.94 6.41
C HIS A 66 -1.76 7.70 6.93
N LEU A 67 -0.88 7.86 7.93
CA LEU A 67 -0.08 6.75 8.46
C LEU A 67 -0.96 5.61 9.01
N ARG A 68 -2.08 5.94 9.67
CA ARG A 68 -3.07 4.93 10.09
C ARG A 68 -3.67 4.17 8.91
N THR A 69 -4.04 4.87 7.85
CA THR A 69 -4.57 4.24 6.63
C THR A 69 -3.54 3.30 6.01
N VAL A 70 -2.27 3.71 5.94
CA VAL A 70 -1.19 2.83 5.41
C VAL A 70 -1.03 1.57 6.26
N VAL A 71 -1.02 1.68 7.59
CA VAL A 71 -0.91 0.52 8.49
C VAL A 71 -2.11 -0.42 8.35
N SER A 72 -3.32 0.14 8.34
CA SER A 72 -4.55 -0.62 8.13
C SER A 72 -4.51 -1.37 6.80
N HIS A 73 -4.14 -0.69 5.71
CA HIS A 73 -4.05 -1.29 4.39
C HIS A 73 -3.03 -2.44 4.35
N ARG A 74 -1.82 -2.23 4.88
CA ARG A 74 -0.76 -3.26 4.94
C ARG A 74 -1.20 -4.48 5.75
N ARG A 75 -1.96 -4.28 6.82
CA ARG A 75 -2.55 -5.39 7.58
C ARG A 75 -3.57 -6.18 6.75
N TRP A 76 -4.45 -5.49 6.03
CA TRP A 76 -5.38 -6.14 5.09
C TRP A 76 -4.64 -6.91 3.99
N LEU A 77 -3.56 -6.34 3.46
CA LEU A 77 -2.71 -6.96 2.45
C LEU A 77 -2.06 -8.25 2.96
N GLU A 78 -1.50 -8.23 4.17
CA GLU A 78 -0.96 -9.44 4.81
C GLU A 78 -2.05 -10.50 4.99
N ASN A 79 -3.24 -10.12 5.45
CA ASN A 79 -4.36 -11.05 5.63
C ASN A 79 -4.82 -11.66 4.30
N CYS A 80 -4.88 -10.87 3.22
CA CYS A 80 -5.17 -11.36 1.87
C CYS A 80 -4.08 -12.33 1.37
N PHE A 81 -2.80 -12.03 1.62
CA PHE A 81 -1.72 -12.94 1.29
C PHE A 81 -1.82 -14.27 2.06
N GLN A 82 -2.04 -14.21 3.39
CA GLN A 82 -2.21 -15.40 4.23
C GLN A 82 -3.43 -16.23 3.81
N LEU A 83 -4.53 -15.57 3.45
CA LEU A 83 -5.71 -16.21 2.88
C LEU A 83 -5.33 -17.00 1.62
N CYS A 84 -4.67 -16.36 0.65
CA CYS A 84 -4.23 -17.01 -0.59
C CYS A 84 -3.35 -18.24 -0.32
N VAL A 85 -2.37 -18.14 0.59
CA VAL A 85 -1.52 -19.28 0.97
C VAL A 85 -2.35 -20.42 1.56
N LYS A 86 -3.28 -20.13 2.48
CA LYS A 86 -4.11 -21.15 3.15
C LYS A 86 -5.05 -21.86 2.19
N ILE A 87 -5.65 -21.15 1.23
CA ILE A 87 -6.53 -21.76 0.21
C ILE A 87 -5.75 -22.43 -0.94
N GLY A 88 -4.42 -22.50 -0.86
CA GLY A 88 -3.59 -23.21 -1.84
C GLY A 88 -3.32 -22.44 -3.13
N VAL A 89 -3.44 -21.11 -3.13
CA VAL A 89 -2.92 -20.28 -4.23
C VAL A 89 -1.39 -20.37 -4.24
N LYS A 90 -0.84 -20.70 -5.40
CA LYS A 90 0.61 -20.74 -5.62
C LYS A 90 1.11 -19.35 -5.94
N LEU A 91 1.64 -18.67 -4.93
CA LEU A 91 2.38 -17.42 -5.08
C LEU A 91 3.88 -17.73 -5.12
N SER A 92 4.68 -16.85 -5.71
CA SER A 92 6.14 -17.02 -5.70
C SER A 92 6.72 -16.89 -4.29
N ASP A 93 7.89 -17.50 -4.06
CA ASP A 93 8.60 -17.41 -2.79
C ASP A 93 8.94 -15.95 -2.42
N ASN A 94 9.18 -15.11 -3.44
CA ASN A 94 9.49 -13.69 -3.26
C ASN A 94 8.26 -12.85 -2.91
N MET A 95 7.03 -13.34 -3.14
CA MET A 95 5.82 -12.58 -2.87
C MET A 95 5.71 -12.18 -1.40
N LYS A 96 6.07 -13.07 -0.47
CA LYS A 96 6.06 -12.74 0.96
C LYS A 96 6.93 -11.51 1.26
N TYR A 97 8.11 -11.43 0.68
CA TYR A 97 9.01 -10.29 0.87
C TYR A 97 8.41 -9.00 0.29
N ARG A 98 7.76 -9.08 -0.87
CA ARG A 98 7.08 -7.95 -1.49
C ARG A 98 5.95 -7.41 -0.62
N ILE A 99 5.07 -8.29 -0.13
CA ILE A 99 3.96 -7.90 0.76
C ILE A 99 4.45 -7.22 2.04
N LEU A 100 5.55 -7.71 2.63
CA LEU A 100 6.13 -7.06 3.81
C LEU A 100 6.70 -5.68 3.51
N ARG A 101 7.20 -5.45 2.29
CA ARG A 101 7.75 -4.16 1.85
C ARG A 101 6.74 -3.23 1.20
N HIS A 102 5.56 -3.75 0.85
CA HIS A 102 4.52 -3.04 0.15
C HIS A 102 4.18 -1.76 0.90
N ASP A 103 4.15 -0.64 0.18
CA ASP A 103 3.82 0.69 0.71
C ASP A 103 4.71 1.21 1.84
N LEU A 104 5.89 0.60 2.09
CA LEU A 104 6.81 1.14 3.10
C LEU A 104 7.33 2.53 2.74
N SER A 105 7.42 2.86 1.45
CA SER A 105 7.81 4.18 0.99
C SER A 105 6.82 5.28 1.41
N LYS A 106 5.56 4.94 1.75
CA LYS A 106 4.54 5.88 2.25
C LYS A 106 4.84 6.44 3.63
N PHE A 107 5.81 5.86 4.34
CA PHE A 107 6.36 6.37 5.59
C PHE A 107 7.57 7.29 5.37
N SER A 108 8.07 7.43 4.13
CA SER A 108 9.09 8.43 3.82
C SER A 108 8.52 9.84 4.05
N PRO A 109 9.35 10.83 4.44
CA PRO A 109 8.88 12.20 4.60
C PRO A 109 8.18 12.76 3.34
N MET A 110 8.69 12.40 2.16
CA MET A 110 8.16 12.85 0.87
C MET A 110 6.74 12.35 0.64
N GLU A 111 6.51 11.04 0.75
CA GLU A 111 5.17 10.49 0.55
C GLU A 111 4.23 10.81 1.70
N ALA A 112 4.71 10.78 2.95
CA ALA A 112 3.88 11.10 4.10
C ALA A 112 3.28 12.50 3.98
N LEU A 113 4.06 13.48 3.49
CA LEU A 113 3.57 14.84 3.25
C LEU A 113 2.59 14.90 2.09
N GLY A 114 2.93 14.41 0.90
CA GLY A 114 2.04 14.49 -0.26
C GLY A 114 0.74 13.70 -0.08
N TYR A 115 0.77 12.55 0.58
CA TYR A 115 -0.45 11.78 0.89
C TYR A 115 -1.26 12.42 2.03
N ALA A 116 -0.63 13.06 3.01
CA ALA A 116 -1.35 13.85 4.01
C ALA A 116 -2.01 15.08 3.37
N VAL A 117 -1.32 15.74 2.44
CA VAL A 117 -1.92 16.75 1.56
C VAL A 117 -3.12 16.13 0.87
N MET A 118 -3.02 15.01 0.16
CA MET A 118 -4.13 14.48 -0.63
C MET A 118 -5.31 13.88 0.17
N PHE A 119 -5.02 13.19 1.28
CA PHE A 119 -5.98 12.32 2.00
C PHE A 119 -6.01 12.57 3.51
N GLY A 120 -5.38 13.63 4.00
CA GLY A 120 -5.27 13.92 5.44
C GLY A 120 -6.61 14.05 6.14
N ASP A 121 -7.66 14.50 5.45
CA ASP A 121 -9.01 14.57 6.00
C ASP A 121 -9.65 13.19 6.27
N GLY A 122 -8.96 12.10 5.94
CA GLY A 122 -9.44 10.73 6.08
C GLY A 122 -10.42 10.31 4.98
N SER A 123 -10.58 11.13 3.94
CA SER A 123 -11.36 10.76 2.78
C SER A 123 -10.65 9.69 1.95
N VAL A 124 -11.45 8.81 1.34
CA VAL A 124 -10.96 7.75 0.45
C VAL A 124 -10.84 8.26 -1.00
N GLY A 125 -11.43 9.43 -1.28
CA GLY A 125 -11.39 10.07 -2.60
C GLY A 125 -10.24 11.06 -2.71
N PHE A 126 -9.80 11.32 -3.93
CA PHE A 126 -8.87 12.42 -4.20
C PHE A 126 -9.53 13.75 -3.85
N ARG A 127 -8.96 14.50 -2.91
CA ARG A 127 -9.40 15.87 -2.70
C ARG A 127 -9.01 16.73 -3.91
N LYS A 128 -9.73 17.83 -4.10
CA LYS A 128 -9.32 18.86 -5.04
C LYS A 128 -8.14 19.63 -4.42
N LEU A 129 -6.98 19.60 -5.09
CA LEU A 129 -5.85 20.45 -4.75
C LEU A 129 -6.12 21.86 -5.26
N GLU A 130 -5.98 22.86 -4.40
CA GLU A 130 -6.39 24.24 -4.70
C GLU A 130 -5.20 25.12 -5.09
N THR A 131 -4.01 24.75 -4.64
CA THR A 131 -2.78 25.50 -4.87
C THR A 131 -1.78 24.73 -5.72
N LEU A 132 -0.90 25.47 -6.40
CA LEU A 132 0.21 24.88 -7.17
C LEU A 132 1.20 24.12 -6.26
N GLU A 133 1.38 24.60 -5.03
CA GLU A 133 2.29 24.01 -4.06
C GLU A 133 1.78 22.63 -3.61
N GLU A 134 0.49 22.51 -3.25
CA GLU A 134 -0.13 21.22 -2.95
C GLU A 134 -0.05 20.24 -4.13
N GLN A 135 -0.23 20.73 -5.34
CA GLN A 135 -0.15 19.92 -6.56
C GLN A 135 1.28 19.43 -6.81
N THR A 136 2.27 20.28 -6.58
CA THR A 136 3.70 19.93 -6.67
C THR A 136 4.08 18.87 -5.63
N GLU A 137 3.66 19.04 -4.38
CA GLU A 137 3.91 18.07 -3.30
C GLU A 137 3.28 16.71 -3.60
N TRP A 138 2.04 16.72 -4.10
CA TRP A 138 1.37 15.48 -4.51
C TRP A 138 2.08 14.79 -5.67
N ASP A 139 2.47 15.52 -6.71
CA ASP A 139 3.16 14.95 -7.87
C ASP A 139 4.53 14.36 -7.50
N LEU A 140 5.27 15.02 -6.59
CA LEU A 140 6.55 14.51 -6.06
C LEU A 140 6.36 13.22 -5.25
N ALA A 141 5.39 13.21 -4.33
CA ALA A 141 5.05 12.02 -3.55
C ALA A 141 4.60 10.87 -4.45
N LEU A 142 3.77 11.15 -5.45
CA LEU A 142 3.25 10.15 -6.37
C LEU A 142 4.37 9.54 -7.24
N LYS A 143 5.28 10.38 -7.75
CA LYS A 143 6.47 9.93 -8.48
C LYS A 143 7.36 9.04 -7.60
N HIS A 144 7.59 9.45 -6.35
CA HIS A 144 8.37 8.66 -5.41
C HIS A 144 7.70 7.31 -5.11
N HIS A 145 6.38 7.30 -4.89
CA HIS A 145 5.59 6.09 -4.66
C HIS A 145 5.73 5.09 -5.80
N TYR A 146 5.57 5.55 -7.05
CA TYR A 146 5.69 4.68 -8.21
C TYR A 146 7.12 4.20 -8.50
N ALA A 147 8.13 4.98 -8.16
CA ALA A 147 9.52 4.51 -8.26
C ALA A 147 9.80 3.31 -7.33
N HIS A 148 9.07 3.21 -6.21
CA HIS A 148 9.31 2.17 -5.19
C HIS A 148 8.28 1.02 -5.21
N ASN A 149 7.15 1.17 -5.91
CA ASN A 149 6.03 0.22 -5.85
C ASN A 149 5.55 -0.20 -7.24
N CYS A 150 6.03 -1.35 -7.75
CA CYS A 150 5.68 -1.83 -9.10
C CYS A 150 4.25 -2.38 -9.26
N HIS A 151 3.46 -2.49 -8.18
CA HIS A 151 2.09 -3.01 -8.23
C HIS A 151 1.08 -2.05 -8.92
N HIS A 152 1.56 -0.91 -9.42
CA HIS A 152 0.84 0.06 -10.23
C HIS A 152 1.23 -0.03 -11.72
N PRO A 153 0.77 -1.06 -12.45
CA PRO A 153 1.22 -1.32 -13.83
C PRO A 153 0.87 -0.21 -14.81
N GLU A 154 -0.07 0.68 -14.48
CA GLU A 154 -0.40 1.87 -15.27
C GLU A 154 0.78 2.85 -15.42
N TYR A 155 1.79 2.81 -14.54
CA TYR A 155 2.96 3.70 -14.58
C TYR A 155 4.21 3.05 -15.19
N PHE A 156 4.16 1.76 -15.57
CA PHE A 156 5.29 1.03 -16.14
C PHE A 156 5.15 0.76 -17.65
N ARG A 157 4.26 1.48 -18.34
CA ARG A 157 3.98 1.21 -19.77
C ARG A 157 4.75 2.11 -20.71
N GLN A 158 5.16 1.49 -21.82
CA GLN A 158 5.84 2.14 -22.94
C GLN A 158 4.91 3.13 -23.66
N ASP A 159 5.50 4.25 -24.05
CA ASP A 159 4.95 5.20 -25.01
C ASP A 159 4.61 4.47 -26.34
N PRO A 160 3.45 4.75 -26.96
CA PRO A 160 3.13 4.34 -28.33
C PRO A 160 4.19 4.65 -29.38
N GLN A 161 5.11 5.59 -29.14
CA GLN A 161 6.26 5.92 -30.01
C GLN A 161 7.57 5.20 -29.64
N GLY A 162 7.57 4.30 -28.66
CA GLY A 162 8.74 3.51 -28.26
C GLY A 162 9.65 4.15 -27.20
N GLY A 163 9.25 5.29 -26.63
CA GLY A 163 9.87 5.86 -25.43
C GLY A 163 9.44 5.17 -24.14
N ILE A 164 10.33 5.11 -23.14
CA ILE A 164 9.94 4.82 -21.75
C ILE A 164 9.68 6.16 -21.07
N VAL A 165 8.50 6.34 -20.50
CA VAL A 165 8.18 7.44 -19.59
C VAL A 165 7.54 6.76 -18.36
N GLN A 166 8.26 6.19 -17.38
CA GLN A 166 9.39 6.72 -16.62
C GLN A 166 10.27 5.58 -16.03
N ASP A 167 11.57 5.66 -16.33
CA ASP A 167 12.79 5.54 -15.50
C ASP A 167 13.10 4.41 -14.50
N SER A 168 12.60 3.19 -14.66
CA SER A 168 13.47 1.99 -14.55
C SER A 168 12.65 0.71 -14.67
N ARG A 169 12.79 0.03 -15.80
CA ARG A 169 12.37 -1.37 -15.90
C ARG A 169 13.19 -2.27 -14.96
N GLU A 170 14.29 -1.76 -14.40
CA GLU A 170 15.16 -2.46 -13.45
C GLU A 170 14.44 -2.99 -12.20
N SER A 171 13.33 -2.38 -11.74
CA SER A 171 12.54 -2.94 -10.64
C SER A 171 11.61 -4.09 -11.06
N MET A 172 11.28 -4.20 -12.35
CA MET A 172 10.61 -5.34 -12.97
C MET A 172 11.59 -6.38 -13.53
N GLU A 173 12.89 -6.09 -13.66
CA GLU A 173 13.86 -6.99 -14.31
C GLU A 173 14.12 -8.29 -13.54
N SER A 174 13.80 -8.34 -12.24
CA SER A 174 13.79 -9.61 -11.48
C SER A 174 12.54 -10.47 -11.71
N ASP A 175 11.55 -9.94 -12.42
CA ASP A 175 10.25 -10.54 -12.71
C ASP A 175 10.12 -10.75 -14.23
N SER A 176 10.69 -11.84 -14.73
CA SER A 176 10.91 -12.08 -16.17
C SER A 176 9.65 -12.00 -17.04
N ASP A 177 8.46 -12.14 -16.46
CA ASP A 177 7.17 -12.03 -17.15
C ASP A 177 6.23 -10.96 -16.56
N GLY A 178 6.66 -10.22 -15.53
CA GLY A 178 5.84 -9.20 -14.85
C GLY A 178 4.71 -9.78 -13.97
N SER A 179 4.66 -11.11 -13.80
CA SER A 179 3.60 -11.78 -13.05
C SER A 179 3.61 -11.44 -11.56
N LEU A 180 4.79 -11.20 -10.97
CA LEU A 180 4.92 -10.83 -9.57
C LEU A 180 4.33 -9.46 -9.28
N CYS A 181 4.60 -8.47 -10.13
CA CYS A 181 4.01 -7.13 -9.96
C CYS A 181 2.48 -7.18 -10.15
N LEU A 182 1.97 -8.04 -11.03
CA LEU A 182 0.53 -8.23 -11.24
C LEU A 182 -0.13 -8.98 -10.07
N ASP A 183 0.49 -10.02 -9.52
CA ASP A 183 -0.02 -10.73 -8.34
C ASP A 183 -0.04 -9.83 -7.10
N ASP A 184 1.01 -9.03 -6.88
CA ASP A 184 1.08 -7.98 -5.84
C ASP A 184 -0.07 -6.97 -6.05
N SER A 185 -0.32 -6.58 -7.30
CA SER A 185 -1.44 -5.71 -7.68
C SER A 185 -2.82 -6.32 -7.40
N ILE A 186 -2.99 -7.64 -7.54
CA ILE A 186 -4.25 -8.33 -7.19
C ILE A 186 -4.46 -8.30 -5.68
N LEU A 187 -3.42 -8.63 -4.91
CA LEU A 187 -3.46 -8.60 -3.44
C LEU A 187 -3.75 -7.19 -2.92
N ASP A 188 -3.15 -6.15 -3.52
CA ASP A 188 -3.46 -4.73 -3.27
C ASP A 188 -4.95 -4.43 -3.47
N MET A 189 -5.53 -4.84 -4.61
CA MET A 189 -6.97 -4.61 -4.86
C MET A 189 -7.86 -5.33 -3.85
N MET A 190 -7.53 -6.59 -3.51
CA MET A 190 -8.25 -7.35 -2.50
C MET A 190 -8.20 -6.65 -1.15
N ALA A 191 -7.02 -6.17 -0.74
CA ALA A 191 -6.82 -5.45 0.50
C ALA A 191 -7.58 -4.12 0.52
N ALA A 192 -7.46 -3.32 -0.54
CA ALA A 192 -8.16 -2.05 -0.69
C ALA A 192 -9.68 -2.22 -0.64
N ARG A 193 -10.23 -3.23 -1.32
CA ARG A 193 -11.67 -3.54 -1.28
C ARG A 193 -12.10 -4.03 0.09
N GLY A 194 -11.35 -4.95 0.69
CA GLY A 194 -11.60 -5.43 2.05
C GLY A 194 -11.66 -4.29 3.07
N GLU A 195 -10.67 -3.41 3.02
CA GLU A 195 -10.55 -2.26 3.91
C GLU A 195 -11.63 -1.19 3.68
N ARG A 196 -11.90 -0.83 2.42
CA ARG A 196 -12.71 0.36 2.11
C ARG A 196 -14.18 0.05 1.97
N GLU A 197 -14.51 -1.13 1.45
CA GLU A 197 -15.88 -1.50 1.07
C GLU A 197 -16.47 -2.56 1.99
N LEU A 198 -15.65 -3.51 2.48
CA LEU A 198 -16.15 -4.70 3.22
C LEU A 198 -15.80 -4.69 4.71
N LYS A 199 -15.09 -3.69 5.23
CA LYS A 199 -14.60 -3.68 6.63
C LYS A 199 -15.71 -3.75 7.68
N HIS A 200 -16.93 -3.36 7.31
CA HIS A 200 -18.10 -3.36 8.19
C HIS A 200 -18.96 -4.62 8.04
N ASP A 201 -18.62 -5.52 7.12
CA ASP A 201 -19.29 -6.80 7.02
C ASP A 201 -18.91 -7.66 8.24
N ASN A 202 -19.92 -8.27 8.87
CA ASN A 202 -19.73 -9.19 10.01
C ASN A 202 -19.03 -10.50 9.61
N VAL A 203 -19.00 -10.79 8.30
CA VAL A 203 -18.44 -11.99 7.69
C VAL A 203 -17.67 -11.57 6.45
N ILE A 204 -16.48 -12.13 6.24
CA ILE A 204 -15.68 -11.89 5.05
C ILE A 204 -16.02 -12.93 3.99
N SER A 205 -16.72 -12.52 2.93
CA SER A 205 -16.91 -13.36 1.74
C SER A 205 -15.70 -13.24 0.81
N ILE A 206 -15.04 -14.37 0.54
CA ILE A 206 -13.94 -14.45 -0.42
C ILE A 206 -14.46 -14.14 -1.83
N GLN A 207 -15.69 -14.57 -2.16
CA GLN A 207 -16.31 -14.21 -3.43
C GLN A 207 -16.40 -12.70 -3.59
N LYS A 208 -16.90 -11.98 -2.57
CA LYS A 208 -16.93 -10.52 -2.61
C LYS A 208 -15.52 -9.93 -2.72
N LEU A 209 -14.53 -10.44 -1.99
CA LEU A 209 -13.15 -9.95 -2.06
C LEU A 209 -12.51 -10.12 -3.43
N LEU A 210 -12.93 -11.09 -4.25
CA LEU A 210 -12.38 -11.32 -5.59
C LEU A 210 -13.25 -10.74 -6.72
N ASP A 211 -14.50 -10.41 -6.43
CA ASP A 211 -15.42 -9.75 -7.37
C ASP A 211 -15.07 -8.26 -7.53
N MET A 212 -14.00 -7.98 -8.28
CA MET A 212 -13.47 -6.63 -8.42
C MET A 212 -14.37 -5.72 -9.26
N PRO A 213 -14.78 -4.54 -8.74
CA PRO A 213 -15.50 -3.55 -9.52
C PRO A 213 -14.68 -3.11 -10.72
N ALA A 214 -15.37 -2.85 -11.84
CA ALA A 214 -14.73 -2.49 -13.10
C ALA A 214 -13.78 -1.29 -12.99
N GLN A 215 -14.00 -0.36 -12.05
CA GLN A 215 -13.10 0.78 -11.85
C GLN A 215 -11.67 0.40 -11.45
N TYR A 216 -11.48 -0.66 -10.66
CA TYR A 216 -10.14 -1.13 -10.28
C TYR A 216 -9.39 -1.68 -11.50
N LEU A 217 -10.12 -2.33 -12.41
CA LEU A 217 -9.54 -2.97 -13.59
C LEU A 217 -9.15 -1.98 -14.71
N ARG A 218 -9.61 -0.73 -14.64
CA ARG A 218 -9.31 0.30 -15.66
C ARG A 218 -7.82 0.66 -15.74
N ARG A 219 -7.05 0.41 -14.67
CA ARG A 219 -5.60 0.65 -14.64
C ARG A 219 -4.79 -0.32 -15.52
N TYR A 220 -5.37 -1.48 -15.84
CA TYR A 220 -4.69 -2.52 -16.62
C TYR A 220 -4.83 -2.32 -18.14
N THR A 221 -3.79 -2.71 -18.91
CA THR A 221 -3.86 -2.95 -20.35
C THR A 221 -4.80 -4.11 -20.59
N ASP A 222 -5.22 -4.33 -21.83
CA ASP A 222 -6.02 -5.50 -22.16
C ASP A 222 -5.30 -6.82 -21.83
N ALA A 223 -3.98 -6.89 -22.02
CA ALA A 223 -3.17 -8.07 -21.68
C ALA A 223 -3.11 -8.30 -20.16
N ASP A 224 -2.73 -7.27 -19.38
CA ASP A 224 -2.67 -7.36 -17.91
C ASP A 224 -4.04 -7.64 -17.32
N ARG A 225 -5.10 -7.01 -17.85
CA ARG A 225 -6.47 -7.20 -17.40
C ARG A 225 -6.93 -8.64 -17.61
N LYS A 226 -6.58 -9.23 -18.75
CA LYS A 226 -6.88 -10.64 -19.05
C LYS A 226 -6.15 -11.56 -18.07
N TYR A 227 -4.88 -11.30 -17.79
CA TYR A 227 -4.10 -12.04 -16.78
C TYR A 227 -4.78 -11.92 -15.41
N VAL A 228 -4.97 -10.70 -14.91
CA VAL A 228 -5.55 -10.40 -13.59
C VAL A 228 -6.92 -11.06 -13.42
N THR A 229 -7.80 -10.93 -14.42
CA THR A 229 -9.14 -11.54 -14.36
C THR A 229 -9.08 -13.06 -14.33
N HIS A 230 -8.20 -13.65 -15.14
CA HIS A 230 -8.00 -15.10 -15.16
C HIS A 230 -7.44 -15.62 -13.82
N THR A 231 -6.43 -14.94 -13.28
CA THR A 231 -5.79 -15.26 -12.00
C THR A 231 -6.78 -15.16 -10.83
N MET A 232 -7.57 -14.08 -10.74
CA MET A 232 -8.61 -13.94 -9.71
C MET A 232 -9.69 -15.03 -9.81
N ALA A 233 -10.08 -15.42 -11.03
CA ALA A 233 -11.02 -16.52 -11.23
C ALA A 233 -10.45 -17.85 -10.72
N ALA A 234 -9.16 -18.13 -10.99
CA ALA A 234 -8.48 -19.31 -10.46
C ALA A 234 -8.38 -19.29 -8.92
N TRP A 235 -8.08 -18.13 -8.32
CA TRP A 235 -8.04 -17.98 -6.86
C TRP A 235 -9.42 -18.18 -6.23
N SER A 236 -10.48 -17.70 -6.89
CA SER A 236 -11.86 -17.92 -6.46
C SER A 236 -12.25 -19.39 -6.49
N GLU A 237 -11.82 -20.12 -7.53
CA GLU A 237 -12.05 -21.56 -7.61
C GLU A 237 -11.27 -22.33 -6.52
N ASN A 238 -10.02 -21.94 -6.24
CA ASN A 238 -9.26 -22.48 -5.11
C ASN A 238 -9.98 -22.27 -3.78
N ALA A 239 -10.49 -21.06 -3.53
CA ALA A 239 -11.24 -20.73 -2.32
C ALA A 239 -12.51 -21.59 -2.18
N ARG A 240 -13.26 -21.77 -3.27
CA ARG A 240 -14.45 -22.61 -3.31
C ARG A 240 -14.11 -24.06 -2.96
N ASN A 241 -13.08 -24.61 -3.60
CA ASN A 241 -12.65 -25.98 -3.37
C ASN A 241 -12.16 -26.16 -1.93
N PHE A 242 -11.38 -25.22 -1.41
CA PHE A 242 -10.89 -25.23 -0.03
C PHE A 242 -12.04 -25.21 0.98
N LEU A 243 -13.01 -24.30 0.83
CA LEU A 243 -14.16 -24.18 1.75
C LEU A 243 -15.26 -25.23 1.53
N SER A 244 -15.15 -26.07 0.50
CA SER A 244 -16.06 -27.22 0.31
C SER A 244 -15.74 -28.40 1.24
N VAL A 245 -14.56 -28.39 1.86
CA VAL A 245 -14.13 -29.41 2.81
C VAL A 245 -14.50 -28.97 4.23
N GLU A 246 -15.28 -29.79 4.92
CA GLU A 246 -15.74 -29.53 6.29
C GLU A 246 -14.56 -29.27 7.25
N GLY A 247 -14.63 -28.19 8.02
CA GLY A 247 -13.64 -27.81 9.02
C GLY A 247 -12.51 -26.93 8.47
N ASN A 248 -12.38 -26.76 7.15
CA ASN A 248 -11.35 -25.88 6.59
C ASN A 248 -11.58 -24.40 6.91
N GLU A 249 -12.82 -23.99 7.19
CA GLU A 249 -13.15 -22.63 7.64
C GLU A 249 -12.36 -22.22 8.88
N HIS A 250 -12.13 -23.16 9.82
CA HIS A 250 -11.36 -22.90 11.04
C HIS A 250 -9.88 -22.58 10.77
N LEU A 251 -9.33 -23.01 9.63
CA LEU A 251 -7.97 -22.67 9.24
C LEU A 251 -7.83 -21.20 8.85
N LEU A 252 -8.95 -20.51 8.60
CA LEU A 252 -9.01 -19.08 8.28
C LEU A 252 -9.34 -18.21 9.50
N ASP A 253 -9.58 -18.82 10.66
CA ASP A 253 -9.91 -18.09 11.89
C ASP A 253 -8.81 -17.10 12.26
N GLY A 254 -9.23 -15.90 12.65
CA GLY A 254 -8.33 -14.83 13.09
C GLY A 254 -7.70 -14.00 11.97
N LEU A 255 -7.83 -14.39 10.69
CA LEU A 255 -7.27 -13.61 9.58
C LEU A 255 -7.86 -12.19 9.53
N PHE A 256 -9.17 -12.03 9.71
CA PHE A 256 -9.82 -10.73 9.58
C PHE A 256 -10.49 -10.30 10.89
N ASP A 257 -9.69 -10.07 11.94
CA ASP A 257 -10.17 -9.58 13.23
C ASP A 257 -11.20 -10.51 13.91
N GLY A 258 -11.04 -11.83 13.70
CA GLY A 258 -11.96 -12.84 14.23
C GLY A 258 -13.30 -12.95 13.51
N ARG A 259 -13.52 -12.21 12.42
CA ARG A 259 -14.68 -12.39 11.55
C ARG A 259 -14.60 -13.74 10.84
N LEU A 260 -15.75 -14.40 10.70
CA LEU A 260 -15.87 -15.64 9.93
C LEU A 260 -15.52 -15.37 8.47
N VAL A 261 -14.76 -16.28 7.86
CA VAL A 261 -14.46 -16.25 6.42
C VAL A 261 -15.30 -17.31 5.72
N VAL A 262 -16.07 -16.88 4.72
CA VAL A 262 -16.95 -17.75 3.93
C VAL A 262 -16.66 -17.57 2.45
N TYR A 263 -17.17 -18.49 1.62
CA TYR A 263 -17.19 -18.29 0.18
C TYR A 263 -18.35 -17.36 -0.20
#